data_AF-X1TE13-F1
#
_entry.id   AF-X1TE13-F1
#
_cell.length_a   1.000
_cell.length_b   1.000
_cell.length_c   1.000
_cell.angle_alpha   90.00
_cell.angle_beta   90.00
_cell.angle_gamma   90.00
#
_symmetry.space_group_name_H-M   'P 1'
#
loop_
_entity.id
_entity.type
_entity.pdbx_description
1 polymer ?
#
loop_
_entity_poly.entity_id
_entity_poly.type
_entity_poly.pdbx_seq_one_letter_code
_entity_poly.pdbx_strand_id
1 'polypeptide(L)'
;EKHIDCFIKECYGCPGFDIYYPIIDKEIYQHSFPSSDLRRVYANLIEGTFTGGNILLINPRIITDFADTINDFIYFRKHPLKIARLLGTRIAAKYLRKYLSIQDLEKKVPELLRGYKGKAILSPPEIALDIDKPRHLKALWKNY
;
A
#
# COMPACT_ATOMS: atom_id res chain seq x y z
N GLU A 1 11.83 15.03 1.58
CA GLU A 1 12.78 14.36 0.65
C GLU A 1 13.40 13.11 1.27
N LYS A 2 14.07 13.17 2.43
CA LYS A 2 14.71 12.00 3.10
C LYS A 2 13.93 10.67 3.08
N HIS A 3 12.62 10.68 3.36
CA HIS A 3 11.81 9.45 3.38
C HIS A 3 11.57 8.86 1.99
N ILE A 4 11.44 9.71 0.97
CA ILE A 4 11.30 9.30 -0.44
C ILE A 4 12.62 8.69 -0.90
N ASP A 5 13.75 9.32 -0.59
CA ASP A 5 15.07 8.80 -0.94
C ASP A 5 15.33 7.45 -0.27
N CYS A 6 14.91 7.30 0.99
CA CYS A 6 14.95 6.02 1.70
C CYS A 6 14.14 4.95 0.96
N PHE A 7 12.89 5.24 0.58
CA PHE A 7 12.05 4.31 -0.18
C PHE A 7 12.68 3.92 -1.53
N ILE A 8 13.19 4.89 -2.27
CA ILE A 8 13.87 4.65 -3.56
C ILE A 8 15.10 3.75 -3.36
N LYS A 9 15.89 4.00 -2.31
CA LYS A 9 17.06 3.18 -1.97
C LYS A 9 16.67 1.73 -1.66
N GLU A 10 15.61 1.51 -0.89
CA GLU A 10 15.09 0.16 -0.59
C GLU A 10 14.60 -0.55 -1.87
N CYS A 11 13.96 0.19 -2.79
CA CYS A 11 13.55 -0.37 -4.08
C CYS A 11 14.77 -0.84 -4.90
N TYR A 12 15.82 -0.03 -4.98
CA TYR A 12 17.06 -0.41 -5.67
C TYR A 12 17.81 -1.57 -4.99
N GLY A 13 17.67 -1.72 -3.67
CA GLY A 13 18.18 -2.88 -2.93
C GLY A 13 17.47 -4.20 -3.26
N CYS A 14 16.30 -4.14 -3.88
CA CYS A 14 15.50 -5.30 -4.25
C CYS A 14 15.15 -5.28 -5.76
N PRO A 15 16.13 -5.47 -6.66
CA PRO A 15 15.90 -5.35 -8.10
C PRO A 15 15.02 -6.50 -8.64
N GLY A 16 14.48 -6.31 -9.85
CA GLY A 16 13.75 -7.35 -10.59
C GLY A 16 12.22 -7.30 -10.49
N PHE A 17 11.68 -6.19 -9.99
CA PHE A 17 10.25 -5.92 -9.97
C PHE A 17 9.92 -4.67 -10.80
N ASP A 18 8.68 -4.59 -11.26
CA ASP A 18 8.19 -3.51 -12.10
C ASP A 18 7.32 -2.52 -11.32
N ILE A 19 6.84 -2.93 -10.14
CA ILE A 19 6.03 -2.13 -9.23
C ILE A 19 6.59 -2.30 -7.83
N TYR A 20 6.88 -1.20 -7.16
CA TYR A 20 7.23 -1.17 -5.74
C TYR A 20 6.24 -0.29 -5.00
N TYR A 21 5.58 -0.88 -4.01
CA TYR A 21 4.56 -0.20 -3.22
C TYR A 21 4.96 -0.13 -1.74
N PRO A 22 5.01 1.07 -1.14
CA PRO A 22 5.31 1.23 0.28
C PRO A 22 4.16 0.70 1.13
N ILE A 23 4.50 -0.17 2.09
CA ILE A 23 3.62 -0.60 3.17
C ILE A 23 4.20 -0.16 4.51
N ILE A 24 3.33 0.27 5.42
CA ILE A 24 3.71 0.80 6.73
C ILE A 24 3.03 -0.07 7.77
N ASP A 25 3.82 -0.55 8.73
CA ASP A 25 3.31 -1.28 9.88
C ASP A 25 2.38 -0.40 10.74
N LYS A 26 1.26 -0.98 11.18
CA LYS A 26 0.25 -0.25 11.95
C LYS A 26 0.79 0.26 13.28
N GLU A 27 1.57 -0.53 14.01
CA GLU A 27 2.09 -0.14 15.32
C GLU A 27 3.08 1.01 15.16
N ILE A 28 3.98 0.93 14.18
CA ILE A 28 4.92 2.00 13.84
C ILE A 28 4.16 3.29 13.46
N TYR A 29 3.15 3.19 12.59
CA TYR A 29 2.35 4.35 12.20
C TYR A 29 1.62 4.99 13.38
N GLN A 30 0.97 4.18 14.22
CA GLN A 30 0.20 4.67 15.36
C GLN A 30 1.09 5.25 16.46
N HIS A 31 2.31 4.74 16.62
CA HIS A 31 3.30 5.33 17.51
C HIS A 31 3.74 6.73 17.02
N SER A 32 4.03 6.87 15.73
CA SER A 32 4.43 8.17 15.16
C SER A 32 3.27 9.17 15.08
N PHE A 33 2.04 8.69 14.83
CA PHE A 33 0.85 9.52 14.65
C PHE A 33 -0.33 9.00 15.52
N PRO A 34 -0.31 9.26 16.83
CA PRO A 34 -1.25 8.66 17.78
C PRO A 34 -2.68 9.22 17.71
N SER A 35 -2.87 10.38 17.06
CA SER A 35 -4.18 11.02 16.97
C SER A 35 -5.18 10.16 16.20
N SER A 36 -6.39 10.05 16.75
CA SER A 36 -7.50 9.34 16.13
C SER A 36 -7.92 9.92 14.78
N ASP A 37 -7.66 11.22 14.56
CA ASP A 37 -7.93 11.95 13.31
C ASP A 37 -6.97 11.56 12.17
N LEU A 38 -5.82 10.94 12.47
CA LEU A 38 -4.80 10.54 11.50
C LEU A 38 -4.84 9.03 11.18
N ARG A 39 -5.84 8.30 11.67
CA ARG A 39 -5.98 6.85 11.48
C ARG A 39 -6.18 6.49 10.00
N ARG A 40 -5.42 5.49 9.53
CA ARG A 40 -5.51 4.94 8.18
C ARG A 40 -6.42 3.71 8.14
N VAL A 41 -6.74 3.27 6.92
CA VAL A 41 -7.34 1.95 6.68
C VAL A 41 -6.22 0.92 6.65
N TYR A 42 -6.39 -0.17 7.41
CA TYR A 42 -5.38 -1.22 7.52
C TYR A 42 -5.88 -2.54 6.94
N ALA A 43 -4.95 -3.31 6.36
CA ALA A 43 -5.15 -4.70 5.96
C ALA A 43 -4.44 -5.63 6.95
N ASN A 44 -5.13 -6.67 7.40
CA ASN A 44 -4.55 -7.71 8.26
C ASN A 44 -4.00 -8.84 7.37
N LEU A 45 -2.70 -9.10 7.46
CA LEU A 45 -1.99 -10.16 6.76
C LEU A 45 -1.30 -11.08 7.77
N ILE A 46 -0.77 -12.22 7.32
CA ILE A 46 -0.05 -13.15 8.19
C ILE A 46 1.18 -12.47 8.83
N GLU A 47 1.87 -11.63 8.07
CA GLU A 47 3.09 -10.96 8.51
C GLU A 47 2.84 -9.77 9.45
N GLY A 48 1.59 -9.32 9.59
CA GLY A 48 1.25 -8.16 10.39
C GLY A 48 0.05 -7.37 9.87
N THR A 49 -0.12 -6.16 10.39
CA THR A 49 -1.20 -5.25 9.99
C THR A 49 -0.63 -4.01 9.34
N PHE A 50 -1.00 -3.73 8.10
CA PHE A 50 -0.32 -2.72 7.29
C PHE A 50 -1.29 -1.71 6.68
N THR A 51 -0.85 -0.46 6.54
CA THR A 51 -1.44 0.52 5.63
C THR A 51 -0.54 0.69 4.42
N GLY A 52 -1.12 1.08 3.28
CA GLY A 52 -0.33 1.55 2.14
C GLY A 52 0.18 2.98 2.33
N GLY A 53 1.29 3.31 1.69
CA GLY A 53 1.78 4.68 1.53
C GLY A 53 1.08 5.44 0.41
N ASN A 54 1.51 6.68 0.17
CA ASN A 54 0.92 7.58 -0.83
C ASN A 54 1.79 7.79 -2.08
N ILE A 55 2.87 7.01 -2.24
CA ILE A 55 3.73 7.00 -3.43
C ILE A 55 3.82 5.59 -4.01
N LEU A 56 4.27 5.49 -5.26
CA LEU A 56 4.48 4.23 -5.95
C LEU A 56 5.66 4.41 -6.93
N LEU A 57 6.59 3.46 -6.98
CA LEU A 57 7.56 3.36 -8.05
C LEU A 57 7.07 2.29 -9.04
N ILE A 58 6.94 2.66 -10.31
CA ILE A 58 6.30 1.83 -11.32
C ILE A 58 6.98 1.97 -12.68
N ASN A 59 7.12 0.86 -13.40
CA ASN A 59 7.49 0.84 -14.80
C ASN A 59 6.39 1.54 -15.62
N PRO A 60 6.68 2.67 -16.31
CA PRO A 60 5.65 3.46 -17.00
C PRO A 60 4.85 2.69 -18.05
N ARG A 61 5.41 1.61 -18.64
CA ARG A 61 4.70 0.76 -19.60
C ARG A 61 3.45 0.11 -19.01
N ILE A 62 3.43 -0.13 -17.70
CA ILE A 62 2.26 -0.70 -17.03
C ILE A 62 1.09 0.30 -17.08
N ILE A 63 1.37 1.59 -16.98
CA ILE A 63 0.34 2.64 -17.04
C ILE A 63 -0.30 2.66 -18.44
N THR A 64 0.50 2.50 -19.50
CA THR A 64 -0.01 2.47 -20.87
C THR A 64 -0.76 1.18 -21.18
N ASP A 65 -0.24 0.05 -20.73
CA ASP A 65 -0.73 -1.27 -21.13
C ASP A 65 -1.93 -1.75 -20.29
N PHE A 66 -2.09 -1.19 -19.09
CA PHE A 66 -3.10 -1.61 -18.10
C PHE A 66 -3.87 -0.44 -17.48
N ALA A 67 -4.07 0.65 -18.23
CA ALA A 67 -4.77 1.84 -17.77
C ALA A 67 -6.14 1.53 -17.13
N ASP A 68 -6.96 0.69 -17.77
CA ASP A 68 -8.29 0.33 -17.27
C ASP A 68 -8.21 -0.42 -15.93
N THR A 69 -7.35 -1.43 -15.84
CA THR A 69 -7.12 -2.17 -14.60
C THR A 69 -6.65 -1.24 -13.48
N ILE A 70 -5.68 -0.35 -13.76
CA ILE A 70 -5.18 0.62 -12.79
C ILE A 70 -6.30 1.56 -12.33
N ASN A 71 -7.12 2.05 -13.26
CA ASN A 71 -8.26 2.91 -12.95
C ASN A 71 -9.25 2.23 -12.01
N ASP A 72 -9.58 0.96 -12.24
CA ASP A 72 -10.44 0.18 -11.34
C ASP A 72 -9.84 0.08 -9.92
N PHE A 73 -8.54 -0.21 -9.81
CA PHE A 73 -7.86 -0.27 -8.51
C PHE A 73 -7.88 1.08 -7.78
N ILE A 74 -7.64 2.18 -8.50
CA ILE A 74 -7.68 3.54 -7.93
C ILE A 74 -9.11 3.89 -7.49
N TYR A 75 -10.10 3.63 -8.34
CA TYR A 75 -11.49 3.96 -8.07
C TYR A 75 -12.04 3.19 -6.86
N PHE A 76 -11.70 1.90 -6.76
CA PHE A 76 -12.15 1.04 -5.66
C PHE A 76 -11.21 1.00 -4.46
N ARG A 77 -10.13 1.80 -4.41
CA ARG A 77 -9.09 1.72 -3.36
C ARG A 77 -9.59 1.85 -1.91
N LYS A 78 -10.74 2.49 -1.69
CA LYS A 78 -11.39 2.65 -0.37
C LYS A 78 -12.50 1.60 -0.12
N HIS A 79 -12.69 0.65 -1.02
CA HIS A 79 -13.74 -0.37 -1.00
C HIS A 79 -13.15 -1.79 -0.96
N PRO A 80 -12.75 -2.29 0.23
CA PRO A 80 -11.96 -3.52 0.38
C PRO A 80 -12.63 -4.76 -0.23
N LEU A 81 -13.97 -4.86 -0.18
CA LEU A 81 -14.70 -5.97 -0.80
C LEU A 81 -14.61 -5.97 -2.33
N LYS A 82 -14.62 -4.79 -2.96
CA LYS A 82 -14.50 -4.65 -4.42
C LYS A 82 -13.08 -4.98 -4.87
N ILE A 83 -12.08 -4.49 -4.13
CA ILE A 83 -10.67 -4.82 -4.35
C ILE A 83 -10.42 -6.32 -4.18
N ALA A 84 -10.97 -6.94 -3.14
CA ALA A 84 -10.86 -8.39 -2.93
C ALA A 84 -11.46 -9.20 -4.09
N ARG A 85 -12.57 -8.72 -4.69
CA ARG A 85 -13.17 -9.34 -5.88
C ARG A 85 -12.30 -9.17 -7.13
N LEU A 86 -11.70 -7.99 -7.34
CA LEU A 86 -10.74 -7.76 -8.44
C LEU A 86 -9.50 -8.65 -8.32
N LEU A 87 -9.01 -8.88 -7.09
CA LEU A 87 -7.90 -9.79 -6.79
C LEU A 87 -8.30 -11.27 -6.91
N GLY A 88 -9.59 -11.57 -7.05
CA GLY A 88 -10.13 -12.92 -7.23
C GLY A 88 -10.55 -13.60 -5.92
N THR A 89 -11.45 -14.57 -6.06
CA THR A 89 -12.10 -15.28 -4.94
C THR A 89 -11.11 -15.97 -4.01
N ARG A 90 -9.98 -16.46 -4.53
CA ARG A 90 -8.92 -17.08 -3.72
C ARG A 90 -8.33 -16.09 -2.72
N ILE A 91 -7.95 -14.89 -3.17
CA ILE A 91 -7.39 -13.83 -2.32
C ILE A 91 -8.44 -13.34 -1.32
N ALA A 92 -9.69 -13.14 -1.76
CA ALA A 92 -10.78 -12.79 -0.86
C ALA A 92 -11.00 -13.84 0.25
N ALA A 93 -11.00 -15.13 -0.09
CA ALA A 93 -11.13 -16.21 0.89
C ALA A 93 -9.93 -16.25 1.86
N LYS A 94 -8.71 -16.04 1.36
CA LYS A 94 -7.50 -15.89 2.18
C LYS A 94 -7.64 -14.78 3.21
N TYR A 95 -8.10 -13.61 2.75
CA TYR A 95 -8.26 -12.44 3.60
C TYR A 95 -9.30 -12.66 4.70
N LEU A 96 -10.48 -13.20 4.33
CA LEU A 96 -11.58 -13.42 5.28
C LEU A 96 -11.22 -14.42 6.39
N ARG A 97 -10.46 -15.47 6.05
CA ARG A 97 -9.98 -16.45 7.03
C ARG A 97 -8.63 -16.05 7.66
N LYS A 98 -8.15 -14.82 7.45
CA LYS A 98 -6.91 -14.26 8.04
C LYS A 98 -5.62 -15.04 7.72
N TYR A 99 -5.54 -15.66 6.54
CA TYR A 99 -4.34 -16.36 6.08
C TYR A 99 -3.76 -15.78 4.78
N LEU A 100 -4.15 -14.56 4.42
CA LEU A 100 -3.54 -13.84 3.30
C LEU A 100 -2.16 -13.32 3.70
N SER A 101 -1.13 -13.62 2.91
CA SER A 101 0.22 -13.10 3.11
C SER A 101 0.54 -11.97 2.13
N ILE A 102 1.60 -11.20 2.43
CA ILE A 102 2.19 -10.25 1.47
C ILE A 102 2.61 -11.01 0.20
N GLN A 103 3.25 -12.18 0.37
CA GLN A 103 3.72 -12.98 -0.77
C GLN A 103 2.57 -13.46 -1.67
N ASP A 104 1.39 -13.74 -1.12
CA ASP A 104 0.21 -14.08 -1.91
C ASP A 104 -0.23 -12.93 -2.81
N LEU A 105 -0.17 -11.70 -2.28
CA LEU A 105 -0.48 -10.49 -3.05
C LEU A 105 0.59 -10.23 -4.13
N GLU A 106 1.88 -10.34 -3.79
CA GLU A 106 2.98 -10.20 -4.76
C GLU A 106 2.88 -11.21 -5.91
N LYS A 107 2.51 -12.47 -5.61
CA LYS A 107 2.26 -13.51 -6.61
C LYS A 107 1.03 -13.26 -7.48
N LYS A 108 0.07 -12.48 -6.99
CA LYS A 108 -1.13 -12.13 -7.75
C LYS A 108 -0.87 -11.05 -8.80
N VAL A 109 0.13 -10.17 -8.60
CA VAL A 109 0.42 -9.07 -9.51
C VAL A 109 0.71 -9.54 -10.94
N PRO A 110 1.57 -10.55 -11.19
CA PRO A 110 1.81 -11.07 -12.54
C PRO A 110 0.56 -11.62 -13.22
N GLU A 111 -0.39 -12.19 -12.47
CA GLU A 111 -1.64 -12.69 -13.04
C GLU A 111 -2.56 -11.54 -13.51
N LEU A 112 -2.51 -10.39 -12.83
CA LEU A 112 -3.33 -9.21 -13.16
C LEU A 112 -2.72 -8.35 -14.27
N LEU A 113 -1.39 -8.31 -14.32
CA LEU A 113 -0.63 -7.38 -15.17
C LEU A 113 0.25 -8.15 -16.18
N ARG A 114 -0.22 -9.30 -16.66
CA ARG A 114 0.41 -10.16 -17.69
C ARG A 114 1.92 -10.35 -17.53
N GLY A 115 2.36 -10.70 -16.33
CA GLY A 115 3.76 -11.05 -16.03
C GLY A 115 4.55 -9.98 -15.30
N TYR A 116 4.06 -8.74 -15.22
CA TYR A 116 4.71 -7.69 -14.42
C TYR A 116 4.71 -8.06 -12.93
N LYS A 117 5.84 -7.80 -12.27
CA LYS A 117 6.05 -8.22 -10.88
C LYS A 117 5.89 -7.04 -9.93
N GLY A 118 5.20 -7.26 -8.82
CA GLY A 118 5.05 -6.27 -7.75
C GLY A 118 5.79 -6.69 -6.48
N LYS A 119 6.31 -5.69 -5.76
CA LYS A 119 6.97 -5.84 -4.47
C LYS A 119 6.38 -4.88 -3.45
N ALA A 120 6.08 -5.39 -2.26
CA ALA A 120 5.79 -4.54 -1.11
C ALA A 120 7.09 -4.17 -0.38
N ILE A 121 7.25 -2.89 -0.05
CA ILE A 121 8.45 -2.35 0.62
C ILE A 121 8.04 -1.76 1.97
N LEU A 122 8.56 -2.32 3.06
CA LEU A 122 8.37 -1.73 4.39
C LEU A 122 9.00 -0.34 4.41
N SER A 123 8.21 0.65 4.82
CA SER A 123 8.53 2.06 4.62
C SER A 123 8.28 2.91 5.87
N PRO A 124 8.95 4.07 6.01
CA PRO A 124 8.69 5.00 7.10
C PRO A 124 7.23 5.50 7.13
N PRO A 125 6.66 5.76 8.31
CA PRO A 125 5.26 6.13 8.46
C PRO A 125 4.88 7.46 7.78
N GLU A 126 5.85 8.36 7.61
CA GLU A 126 5.67 9.66 6.94
C GLU A 126 5.22 9.51 5.48
N ILE A 127 5.54 8.39 4.83
CA ILE A 127 5.13 8.11 3.45
C ILE A 127 3.61 7.86 3.33
N ALA A 128 2.96 7.47 4.43
CA ALA A 128 1.52 7.23 4.47
C ALA A 128 0.70 8.43 4.98
N LEU A 129 1.33 9.41 5.62
CA LEU A 129 0.62 10.55 6.20
C LEU A 129 0.09 11.49 5.10
N ASP A 130 -1.21 11.83 5.18
CA ASP A 130 -1.88 12.78 4.30
C ASP A 130 -2.76 13.78 5.08
N ILE A 131 -2.62 15.06 4.74
CA ILE A 131 -3.38 16.17 5.36
C ILE A 131 -4.54 16.57 4.43
N ASP A 132 -5.62 15.80 4.49
CA ASP A 132 -6.82 16.05 3.66
C ASP A 132 -7.83 17.02 4.30
N LYS A 133 -7.79 17.19 5.63
CA LYS A 133 -8.84 17.90 6.39
C LYS A 133 -8.22 18.86 7.42
N PRO A 134 -8.89 19.98 7.75
CA PRO A 134 -8.42 20.90 8.79
C PRO A 134 -8.15 20.24 10.14
N ARG A 135 -8.88 19.17 10.47
CA ARG A 135 -8.65 18.39 11.70
C ARG A 135 -7.35 17.59 11.71
N HIS A 136 -6.87 17.11 10.54
CA HIS A 136 -5.57 16.43 10.44
C HIS A 136 -4.45 17.41 10.78
N LEU A 137 -4.55 18.64 10.25
CA LEU A 137 -3.60 19.70 10.53
C LEU A 137 -3.60 20.08 12.02
N LYS A 138 -4.78 20.25 12.63
CA LYS A 138 -4.92 20.46 14.09
C LYS A 138 -4.31 19.32 14.92
N ALA A 139 -4.46 18.08 14.47
CA ALA A 139 -3.92 16.91 15.15
C ALA A 139 -2.38 16.89 15.16
N LEU A 140 -1.74 17.38 14.09
CA LEU A 140 -0.29 17.52 14.02
C LEU A 140 0.20 18.74 14.81
N TRP A 141 -0.57 19.83 14.80
CA TRP A 141 -0.21 21.07 15.50
C TRP A 141 -0.20 20.95 17.01
N LYS A 142 -1.05 20.10 17.61
CA LYS A 142 -1.10 19.92 19.08
C LYS A 142 0.19 19.37 19.69
N ASN A 143 1.10 18.86 18.86
CA ASN A 143 2.41 18.35 19.28
C ASN A 143 3.54 19.38 19.11
N TYR A 144 3.22 20.62 18.75
CA TYR A 144 4.11 21.79 18.68
C TYR A 144 3.56 22.91 19.56
#